data_AF-A0A955CTT0-F1
#
_entry.id   AF-A0A955CTT0-F1
#
_cell.length_a   1.000
_cell.length_b   1.000
_cell.length_c   1.000
_cell.angle_alpha   90.00
_cell.angle_beta   90.00
_cell.angle_gamma   90.00
#
_symmetry.space_group_name_H-M   'P 1'
#
loop_
_entity.id
_entity.type
_entity.pdbx_description
1 polymer ?
#
loop_
_entity_poly.entity_id
_entity_poly.type
_entity_poly.pdbx_seq_one_letter_code
_entity_poly.pdbx_strand_id
1 'polypeptide(L)'
;MMTKFSTLLKRSVALSLVAMGLGAALPQTAQAQGGLFLIDDSFQPHVKVSWPTIDGEDIVIERDMPYAGATDLVDVGHNIRFYTTVGGTRLTSGAGHPDGAIVRSGLYKVDPVKPLFERITEDGVVTIEMSNVKFNQPAGPHEGTVLHHLKYTLADIASCGLSASAMDQYNTQDPKDTMKDKISDVNGRLGALDGDTSKGHGSAKLTLEDDGTITCVVKVPYAYFRHVRDPWQRTTPGTFFEPYHFHVEFESLPTKVLKELEAEEATRDADTTAES
;
A
#
# COMPACT_ATOMS: atom_id res chain seq x y z
N MET A 1 10.58 26.74 64.96
CA MET A 1 10.07 27.61 66.06
C MET A 1 9.52 28.87 65.41
N MET A 2 8.27 29.23 65.75
CA MET A 2 7.52 30.46 65.41
C MET A 2 7.08 30.66 63.94
N THR A 3 5.78 30.52 63.61
CA THR A 3 4.66 31.52 63.63
C THR A 3 4.93 32.75 62.74
N LYS A 4 4.02 33.27 61.90
CA LYS A 4 2.55 33.42 61.99
C LYS A 4 1.98 33.97 60.66
N PHE A 5 0.69 33.70 60.45
CA PHE A 5 -0.36 34.33 59.63
C PHE A 5 -0.17 35.77 59.09
N SER A 6 -0.72 36.04 57.89
CA SER A 6 -1.62 37.20 57.68
C SER A 6 -2.49 37.06 56.41
N THR A 7 -3.80 37.12 56.62
CA THR A 7 -4.92 37.25 55.68
C THR A 7 -5.02 38.69 55.14
N LEU A 8 -5.55 38.89 53.93
CA LEU A 8 -6.33 40.06 53.41
C LEU A 8 -6.21 40.07 51.86
N LEU A 9 -7.12 40.58 51.04
CA LEU A 9 -8.56 40.80 51.05
C LEU A 9 -8.88 41.24 49.60
N LYS A 10 -9.94 40.67 49.01
CA LYS A 10 -10.84 41.21 47.97
C LYS A 10 -10.27 42.17 46.90
N ARG A 11 -10.49 41.81 45.63
CA ARG A 11 -11.10 42.70 44.62
C ARG A 11 -11.78 41.87 43.53
N SER A 12 -13.11 41.88 43.55
CA SER A 12 -13.98 41.45 42.47
C SER A 12 -13.87 42.46 41.33
N VAL A 13 -13.49 42.00 40.14
CA VAL A 13 -13.67 42.74 38.89
C VAL A 13 -14.74 42.00 38.11
N ALA A 14 -15.92 42.61 38.02
CA ALA A 14 -16.96 42.21 37.09
C ALA A 14 -16.48 42.55 35.68
N LEU A 15 -16.15 41.52 34.89
CA LEU A 15 -15.89 41.66 33.46
C LEU A 15 -17.17 41.32 32.71
N SER A 16 -17.81 42.33 32.14
CA SER A 16 -18.87 42.15 31.14
C SER A 16 -18.25 41.54 29.88
N LEU A 17 -18.47 40.25 29.64
CA LEU A 17 -18.24 39.67 28.32
C LEU A 17 -19.46 39.91 27.44
N VAL A 18 -19.23 40.71 26.41
CA VAL A 18 -20.09 40.88 25.25
C VAL A 18 -20.26 39.52 24.58
N ALA A 19 -21.49 39.02 24.51
CA ALA A 19 -21.86 37.89 23.69
C ALA A 19 -21.81 38.32 22.21
N MET A 20 -20.65 38.16 21.57
CA MET A 20 -20.57 38.14 20.11
C MET A 20 -21.08 36.78 19.66
N GLY A 21 -22.26 36.78 19.03
CA GLY A 21 -22.79 35.62 18.35
C GLY A 21 -21.85 35.19 17.23
N LEU A 22 -21.01 34.20 17.53
CA LEU A 22 -20.40 33.34 16.52
C LEU A 22 -21.54 32.52 15.90
N GLY A 23 -22.12 33.05 14.82
CA GLY A 23 -22.75 32.18 13.84
C GLY A 23 -21.65 31.24 13.36
N ALA A 24 -21.67 30.00 13.83
CA ALA A 24 -20.87 28.95 13.25
C ALA A 24 -21.25 28.87 11.78
N ALA A 25 -20.39 29.41 10.92
CA ALA A 25 -20.44 29.11 9.51
C ALA A 25 -20.15 27.61 9.42
N LEU A 26 -21.23 26.81 9.35
CA LEU A 26 -21.12 25.42 8.97
C LEU A 26 -20.32 25.42 7.66
N PRO A 27 -19.21 24.67 7.57
CA PRO A 27 -18.50 24.55 6.32
C PRO A 27 -19.52 24.08 5.29
N GLN A 28 -19.75 24.92 4.26
CA GLN A 28 -20.48 24.50 3.08
C GLN A 28 -19.71 23.30 2.54
N THR A 29 -20.27 22.12 2.75
CA THR A 29 -19.86 20.92 2.03
C THR A 29 -20.02 21.25 0.57
N ALA A 30 -18.89 21.47 -0.12
CA ALA A 30 -18.87 21.62 -1.56
C ALA A 30 -19.65 20.43 -2.12
N GLN A 31 -20.80 20.72 -2.72
CA GLN A 31 -21.56 19.71 -3.45
C GLN A 31 -20.61 19.10 -4.47
N ALA A 32 -20.34 17.80 -4.33
CA ALA A 32 -19.63 17.01 -5.32
C ALA A 32 -20.45 17.02 -6.62
N GLN A 33 -20.25 18.03 -7.45
CA GLN A 33 -20.58 17.96 -8.86
C GLN A 33 -19.75 16.82 -9.44
N GLY A 34 -20.41 15.91 -10.18
CA GLY A 34 -19.83 14.66 -10.70
C GLY A 34 -18.63 14.86 -11.62
N GLY A 35 -17.50 15.19 -11.02
CA GLY A 35 -16.18 15.24 -11.63
C GLY A 35 -15.59 13.85 -11.73
N LEU A 36 -14.60 13.72 -12.61
CA LEU A 36 -13.79 12.51 -12.69
C LEU A 36 -13.10 12.26 -11.35
N PHE A 37 -13.07 11.00 -10.92
CA PHE A 37 -12.30 10.58 -9.76
C PHE A 37 -10.82 10.60 -10.11
N LEU A 38 -10.08 11.58 -9.59
CA LEU A 38 -8.69 11.84 -9.96
C LEU A 38 -7.84 11.97 -8.71
N ILE A 39 -6.55 11.68 -8.87
CA ILE A 39 -5.56 11.95 -7.84
C ILE A 39 -5.41 13.46 -7.63
N ASP A 40 -5.22 13.87 -6.37
CA ASP A 40 -4.87 15.24 -6.02
C ASP A 40 -3.34 15.36 -6.06
N ASP A 41 -2.81 15.83 -7.20
CA ASP A 41 -1.38 15.95 -7.45
C ASP A 41 -0.70 17.09 -6.69
N SER A 42 -1.45 17.87 -5.91
CA SER A 42 -0.88 18.80 -4.93
C SER A 42 -0.30 18.07 -3.70
N PHE A 43 -0.65 16.79 -3.51
CA PHE A 43 -0.08 15.89 -2.50
C PHE A 43 0.89 14.92 -3.16
N GLN A 44 2.15 14.93 -2.71
CA GLN A 44 3.15 13.96 -3.16
C GLN A 44 3.19 12.77 -2.19
N PRO A 45 3.04 11.53 -2.70
CA PRO A 45 3.25 10.34 -1.89
C PRO A 45 4.62 10.33 -1.25
N HIS A 46 4.66 10.02 0.04
CA HIS A 46 5.91 9.68 0.71
C HIS A 46 6.10 8.16 0.62
N VAL A 47 7.16 7.72 -0.06
CA VAL A 47 7.46 6.30 -0.23
C VAL A 47 8.67 5.96 0.62
N LYS A 48 8.54 4.90 1.42
CA LYS A 48 9.61 4.35 2.24
C LYS A 48 9.75 2.86 1.98
N VAL A 49 10.98 2.39 1.80
CA VAL A 49 11.31 0.97 1.71
C VAL A 49 12.44 0.66 2.67
N SER A 50 12.29 -0.42 3.43
CA SER A 50 13.31 -0.86 4.37
C SER A 50 13.43 -2.37 4.46
N TRP A 51 14.63 -2.84 4.81
CA TRP A 51 14.90 -4.25 5.07
C TRP A 51 16.03 -4.43 6.08
N PRO A 52 15.99 -5.50 6.89
CA PRO A 52 17.05 -5.83 7.83
C PRO A 52 18.24 -6.46 7.12
N THR A 53 19.45 -6.11 7.55
CA THR A 53 20.70 -6.68 7.02
C THR A 53 21.27 -7.77 7.92
N ILE A 54 22.17 -8.59 7.37
CA ILE A 54 22.90 -9.63 8.11
C ILE A 54 23.72 -9.12 9.31
N ASP A 55 24.01 -7.82 9.39
CA ASP A 55 24.70 -7.22 10.54
C ASP A 55 23.74 -6.77 11.65
N GLY A 56 22.42 -6.89 11.43
CA GLY A 56 21.38 -6.45 12.36
C GLY A 56 20.98 -4.97 12.24
N GLU A 57 21.49 -4.27 11.22
CA GLU A 57 21.06 -2.89 10.87
C GLU A 57 19.95 -2.91 9.82
N ASP A 58 19.07 -1.90 9.81
CA ASP A 58 18.10 -1.70 8.75
C ASP A 58 18.65 -0.74 7.68
N ILE A 59 18.54 -1.13 6.41
CA ILE A 59 18.63 -0.17 5.31
C ILE A 59 17.25 0.47 5.15
N VAL A 60 17.21 1.80 5.07
CA VAL A 60 15.98 2.58 4.86
C VAL A 60 16.21 3.55 3.70
N ILE A 61 15.31 3.51 2.73
CA ILE A 61 15.24 4.45 1.63
C ILE A 61 13.88 5.13 1.69
N GLU A 62 13.83 6.45 1.79
CA GLU A 62 12.57 7.19 1.83
C GLU A 62 12.63 8.48 1.01
N ARG A 63 11.53 8.83 0.35
CA ARG A 63 11.45 9.98 -0.55
C ARG A 63 10.02 10.40 -0.84
N ASP A 64 9.80 11.70 -0.98
CA ASP A 64 8.58 12.23 -1.59
C ASP A 64 8.66 12.07 -3.11
N MET A 65 7.67 11.37 -3.67
CA MET A 65 7.65 10.95 -5.08
C MET A 65 6.49 11.65 -5.79
N PRO A 66 6.74 12.46 -6.84
CA PRO A 66 5.65 12.95 -7.68
C PRO A 66 5.00 11.77 -8.42
N TYR A 67 3.70 11.87 -8.69
CA TYR A 67 3.05 10.97 -9.62
C TYR A 67 3.64 11.16 -11.02
N ALA A 68 4.16 10.09 -11.61
CA ALA A 68 4.79 10.12 -12.92
C ALA A 68 4.52 8.81 -13.68
N GLY A 69 4.93 8.72 -14.94
CA GLY A 69 4.83 7.49 -15.70
C GLY A 69 5.74 6.39 -15.15
N ALA A 70 5.46 5.13 -15.48
CA ALA A 70 6.28 3.99 -15.03
C ALA A 70 7.73 4.01 -15.59
N THR A 71 8.02 4.89 -16.54
CA THR A 71 9.37 5.11 -17.11
C THR A 71 10.12 6.28 -16.47
N ASP A 72 9.44 7.09 -15.67
CA ASP A 72 10.00 8.28 -15.01
C ASP A 72 10.67 7.89 -13.70
N LEU A 73 11.73 7.12 -13.84
CA LEU A 73 12.43 6.45 -12.75
C LEU A 73 13.38 7.39 -12.01
N VAL A 74 13.33 7.39 -10.69
CA VAL A 74 14.22 8.15 -9.81
C VAL A 74 15.24 7.22 -9.16
N ASP A 75 16.53 7.51 -9.33
CA ASP A 75 17.61 6.79 -8.63
C ASP A 75 17.63 7.17 -7.15
N VAL A 76 17.73 6.15 -6.30
CA VAL A 76 17.70 6.28 -4.84
C VAL A 76 18.85 5.52 -4.15
N GLY A 77 19.82 5.02 -4.93
CA GLY A 77 20.91 4.18 -4.41
C GLY A 77 20.52 2.72 -4.22
N HIS A 78 21.44 1.94 -3.63
CA HIS A 78 21.26 0.50 -3.32
C HIS A 78 20.74 -0.36 -4.48
N ASN A 79 21.17 -0.05 -5.71
CA ASN A 79 20.76 -0.75 -6.93
C ASN A 79 19.25 -0.59 -7.30
N ILE A 80 18.58 0.43 -6.77
CA ILE A 80 17.13 0.63 -6.92
C ILE A 80 16.82 1.95 -7.64
N ARG A 81 15.80 1.91 -8.50
CA ARG A 81 15.08 3.09 -8.98
C ARG A 81 13.61 3.00 -8.64
N PHE A 82 13.02 4.10 -8.14
CA PHE A 82 11.61 4.19 -7.78
C PHE A 82 10.75 4.92 -8.81
N TYR A 83 9.47 4.60 -8.79
CA TYR A 83 8.40 5.44 -9.36
C TYR A 83 7.12 5.30 -8.54
N THR A 84 6.25 6.30 -8.63
CA THR A 84 4.88 6.24 -8.13
C THR A 84 3.93 6.72 -9.21
N THR A 85 2.85 5.98 -9.45
CA THR A 85 1.90 6.28 -10.54
C THR A 85 0.48 5.96 -10.12
N VAL A 86 -0.46 6.59 -10.82
CA VAL A 86 -1.87 6.19 -10.85
C VAL A 86 -2.11 5.36 -12.11
N GLY A 87 -2.97 4.35 -12.01
CA GLY A 87 -3.06 3.26 -12.99
C GLY A 87 -2.30 2.03 -12.50
N GLY A 88 -2.66 0.84 -12.99
CA GLY A 88 -2.04 -0.38 -12.46
C GLY A 88 -2.48 -1.67 -13.13
N THR A 89 -1.95 -2.77 -12.60
CA THR A 89 -2.15 -4.11 -13.14
C THR A 89 -3.61 -4.52 -13.05
N ARG A 90 -4.26 -4.23 -11.92
CA ARG A 90 -5.69 -4.50 -11.68
C ARG A 90 -6.61 -3.82 -12.70
N LEU A 91 -6.26 -2.62 -13.17
CA LEU A 91 -7.01 -1.95 -14.25
C LEU A 91 -6.79 -2.64 -15.59
N THR A 92 -5.54 -2.99 -15.91
CA THR A 92 -5.23 -3.66 -17.19
C THR A 92 -5.79 -5.09 -17.27
N SER A 93 -5.95 -5.78 -16.15
CA SER A 93 -6.63 -7.08 -16.07
C SER A 93 -8.15 -6.96 -16.02
N GLY A 94 -8.67 -5.73 -15.88
CA GLY A 94 -10.07 -5.45 -15.67
C GLY A 94 -10.58 -5.90 -14.30
N ALA A 95 -9.71 -6.28 -13.36
CA ALA A 95 -10.07 -6.73 -12.02
C ALA A 95 -10.47 -5.58 -11.07
N GLY A 96 -10.13 -4.34 -11.41
CA GLY A 96 -10.56 -3.15 -10.67
C GLY A 96 -12.05 -2.81 -10.88
N HIS A 97 -12.59 -2.04 -9.94
CA HIS A 97 -13.89 -1.40 -10.04
C HIS A 97 -13.87 -0.31 -11.14
N PRO A 98 -14.93 -0.16 -11.95
CA PRO A 98 -14.97 0.83 -13.02
C PRO A 98 -14.82 2.29 -12.55
N ASP A 99 -15.26 2.59 -11.34
CA ASP A 99 -15.13 3.93 -10.71
C ASP A 99 -13.89 4.06 -9.81
N GLY A 100 -13.02 3.06 -9.81
CA GLY A 100 -11.82 3.00 -8.97
C GLY A 100 -10.59 3.64 -9.60
N ALA A 101 -9.61 3.94 -8.74
CA ALA A 101 -8.27 4.33 -9.15
C ALA A 101 -7.25 3.40 -8.48
N ILE A 102 -6.25 2.95 -9.24
CA ILE A 102 -5.16 2.14 -8.70
C ILE A 102 -3.96 3.04 -8.44
N VAL A 103 -3.41 2.96 -7.24
CA VAL A 103 -2.17 3.65 -6.89
C VAL A 103 -1.10 2.61 -6.68
N ARG A 104 0.08 2.82 -7.28
CA ARG A 104 1.19 1.88 -7.16
C ARG A 104 2.54 2.56 -7.01
N SER A 105 3.39 1.94 -6.21
CA SER A 105 4.80 2.29 -6.06
C SER A 105 5.65 1.09 -6.47
N GLY A 106 6.62 1.33 -7.36
CA GLY A 106 7.42 0.26 -7.94
C GLY A 106 8.90 0.56 -7.94
N LEU A 107 9.67 -0.53 -8.00
CA LEU A 107 11.12 -0.54 -7.97
C LEU A 107 11.66 -1.30 -9.18
N TYR A 108 12.66 -0.71 -9.83
CA TYR A 108 13.48 -1.37 -10.83
C TYR A 108 14.89 -1.60 -10.31
N LYS A 109 15.47 -2.74 -10.67
CA LYS A 109 16.92 -2.94 -10.56
C LYS A 109 17.66 -2.02 -11.52
N VAL A 110 18.72 -1.36 -11.03
CA VAL A 110 19.64 -0.59 -11.89
C VAL A 110 20.59 -1.53 -12.62
N ASP A 111 21.20 -2.46 -11.88
CA ASP A 111 22.12 -3.47 -12.36
C ASP A 111 21.46 -4.86 -12.15
N PRO A 112 21.13 -5.60 -13.23
CA PRO A 112 20.43 -6.86 -13.13
C PRO A 112 21.26 -7.98 -12.50
N VAL A 113 22.60 -7.86 -12.45
CA VAL A 113 23.45 -8.89 -11.84
C VAL A 113 23.70 -8.67 -10.34
N LYS A 114 23.27 -7.53 -9.79
CA LYS A 114 23.35 -7.26 -8.36
C LYS A 114 22.06 -7.64 -7.64
N PRO A 115 22.13 -7.97 -6.34
CA PRO A 115 20.95 -8.11 -5.51
C PRO A 115 20.09 -6.86 -5.52
N LEU A 116 18.78 -7.04 -5.38
CA LEU A 116 17.79 -5.99 -5.21
C LEU A 116 17.86 -5.42 -3.79
N PHE A 117 17.98 -6.30 -2.80
CA PHE A 117 18.12 -5.94 -1.39
C PHE A 117 19.49 -6.37 -0.90
N GLU A 118 20.41 -5.41 -0.89
CA GLU A 118 21.78 -5.64 -0.47
C GLU A 118 21.81 -6.17 0.98
N ARG A 119 22.53 -7.28 1.17
CA ARG A 119 22.84 -7.86 2.49
C ARG A 119 21.62 -8.22 3.36
N ILE A 120 20.44 -8.39 2.77
CA ILE A 120 19.23 -8.79 3.51
C ILE A 120 19.45 -10.11 4.27
N THR A 121 18.80 -10.30 5.42
CA THR A 121 18.81 -11.60 6.13
C THR A 121 17.95 -12.64 5.39
N GLU A 122 18.19 -13.94 5.64
CA GLU A 122 17.43 -15.01 4.98
C GLU A 122 15.93 -15.00 5.33
N ASP A 123 15.61 -14.65 6.57
CA ASP A 123 14.26 -14.46 7.09
C ASP A 123 13.78 -13.00 7.01
N GLY A 124 14.51 -12.17 6.26
CA GLY A 124 14.26 -10.74 6.17
C GLY A 124 12.88 -10.42 5.62
N VAL A 125 12.30 -9.33 6.12
CA VAL A 125 11.02 -8.80 5.65
C VAL A 125 11.26 -7.42 5.05
N VAL A 126 10.95 -7.30 3.77
CA VAL A 126 10.97 -6.01 3.08
C VAL A 126 9.68 -5.28 3.43
N THR A 127 9.81 -4.09 4.04
CA THR A 127 8.66 -3.22 4.32
C THR A 127 8.61 -2.13 3.27
N ILE A 128 7.44 -1.95 2.66
CA ILE A 128 7.16 -0.87 1.70
C ILE A 128 5.99 -0.08 2.26
N GLU A 129 6.18 1.21 2.43
CA GLU A 129 5.18 2.15 2.88
C GLU A 129 4.98 3.22 1.81
N MET A 130 3.72 3.53 1.50
CA MET A 130 3.30 4.62 0.64
C MET A 130 2.22 5.40 1.38
N SER A 131 2.56 6.59 1.86
CA SER A 131 1.68 7.48 2.61
C SER A 131 1.42 8.78 1.84
N ASN A 132 0.52 9.61 2.38
CA ASN A 132 0.16 10.91 1.81
C ASN A 132 -0.49 10.82 0.40
N VAL A 133 -1.19 9.73 0.10
CA VAL A 133 -1.97 9.57 -1.14
C VAL A 133 -3.31 10.27 -0.97
N LYS A 134 -3.69 11.18 -1.88
CA LYS A 134 -4.96 11.91 -1.80
C LYS A 134 -5.66 12.03 -3.14
N PHE A 135 -6.98 12.13 -3.10
CA PHE A 135 -7.84 12.30 -4.27
C PHE A 135 -8.58 13.62 -4.22
N ASN A 136 -9.02 14.09 -5.39
CA ASN A 136 -9.74 15.36 -5.58
C ASN A 136 -11.15 15.40 -4.97
N GLN A 137 -11.61 14.28 -4.39
CA GLN A 137 -12.89 14.12 -3.72
C GLN A 137 -12.78 13.07 -2.61
N PRO A 138 -13.73 13.00 -1.66
CA PRO A 138 -13.70 11.99 -0.60
C PRO A 138 -13.59 10.57 -1.15
N ALA A 139 -12.59 9.85 -0.68
CA ALA A 139 -12.24 8.51 -1.11
C ALA A 139 -11.71 7.68 0.06
N GLY A 140 -11.67 6.37 -0.14
CA GLY A 140 -11.04 5.44 0.79
C GLY A 140 -10.35 4.30 0.06
N PRO A 141 -9.54 3.51 0.78
CA PRO A 141 -8.99 2.29 0.24
C PRO A 141 -10.10 1.24 0.01
N HIS A 142 -9.99 0.47 -1.07
CA HIS A 142 -10.76 -0.74 -1.26
C HIS A 142 -9.98 -1.89 -0.62
N GLU A 143 -10.44 -2.36 0.54
CA GLU A 143 -9.75 -3.40 1.31
C GLU A 143 -9.61 -4.71 0.53
N GLY A 144 -8.59 -5.51 0.86
CA GLY A 144 -8.31 -6.79 0.19
C GLY A 144 -7.67 -6.68 -1.19
N THR A 145 -7.64 -5.49 -1.80
CA THR A 145 -7.12 -5.28 -3.16
C THR A 145 -5.60 -5.07 -3.25
N VAL A 146 -4.88 -5.12 -2.13
CA VAL A 146 -3.42 -4.95 -2.17
C VAL A 146 -2.77 -6.11 -2.92
N LEU A 147 -1.97 -5.75 -3.91
CA LEU A 147 -1.27 -6.66 -4.81
C LEU A 147 0.23 -6.35 -4.79
N HIS A 148 1.05 -7.37 -4.62
CA HIS A 148 2.47 -7.31 -4.91
C HIS A 148 2.75 -8.04 -6.22
N HIS A 149 3.09 -7.28 -7.26
CA HIS A 149 3.38 -7.78 -8.60
C HIS A 149 4.88 -7.72 -8.88
N LEU A 150 5.45 -8.88 -9.22
CA LEU A 150 6.85 -9.10 -9.54
C LEU A 150 7.03 -9.46 -11.01
N LYS A 151 8.10 -8.99 -11.63
CA LYS A 151 8.43 -9.30 -13.02
C LYS A 151 9.86 -9.81 -13.17
N TYR A 152 9.99 -10.94 -13.86
CA TYR A 152 11.26 -11.65 -14.09
C TYR A 152 11.68 -11.57 -15.55
N THR A 153 12.97 -11.75 -15.82
CA THR A 153 13.46 -11.76 -17.21
C THR A 153 13.06 -13.07 -17.89
N LEU A 154 12.97 -13.05 -19.23
CA LEU A 154 12.71 -14.28 -19.99
C LEU A 154 13.77 -15.37 -19.76
N ALA A 155 15.02 -14.98 -19.50
CA ALA A 155 16.10 -15.91 -19.21
C ALA A 155 15.86 -16.64 -17.86
N ASP A 156 15.45 -15.90 -16.82
CA ASP A 156 15.14 -16.48 -15.51
C ASP A 156 13.95 -17.44 -15.61
N ILE A 157 12.90 -17.05 -16.32
CA ILE A 157 11.71 -17.87 -16.55
C ILE A 157 12.04 -19.13 -17.34
N ALA A 158 12.86 -19.03 -18.39
CA ALA A 158 13.33 -20.18 -19.15
C ALA A 158 14.19 -21.11 -18.30
N SER A 159 15.00 -20.57 -17.37
CA SER A 159 15.79 -21.39 -16.43
C SER A 159 14.91 -22.21 -15.49
N CYS A 160 13.69 -21.74 -15.20
CA CYS A 160 12.67 -22.47 -14.44
C CYS A 160 11.90 -23.49 -15.29
N GLY A 161 12.19 -23.61 -16.59
CA GLY A 161 11.46 -24.49 -17.51
C GLY A 161 10.05 -23.99 -17.86
N LEU A 162 9.79 -22.68 -17.74
CA LEU A 162 8.47 -22.08 -17.95
C LEU A 162 8.42 -21.28 -19.26
N SER A 163 7.20 -21.01 -19.73
CA SER A 163 6.94 -20.12 -20.86
C SER A 163 6.91 -18.65 -20.43
N ALA A 164 7.03 -17.74 -21.41
CA ALA A 164 6.99 -16.29 -21.20
C ALA A 164 5.75 -15.79 -20.43
N SER A 165 4.64 -16.55 -20.44
CA SER A 165 3.44 -16.24 -19.67
C SER A 165 3.63 -16.28 -18.15
N ALA A 166 4.74 -16.84 -17.64
CA ALA A 166 5.09 -16.85 -16.23
C ALA A 166 6.01 -15.69 -15.82
N MET A 167 6.28 -14.71 -16.71
CA MET A 167 7.11 -13.55 -16.39
C MET A 167 6.55 -12.69 -15.26
N ASP A 168 5.23 -12.58 -15.19
CA ASP A 168 4.52 -11.78 -14.21
C ASP A 168 4.07 -12.70 -13.07
N GLN A 169 4.38 -12.34 -11.82
CA GLN A 169 3.98 -13.08 -10.63
C GLN A 169 3.25 -12.17 -9.64
N TYR A 170 2.25 -12.73 -8.97
CA TYR A 170 1.36 -11.99 -8.08
C TYR A 170 1.33 -12.58 -6.67
N ASN A 171 1.38 -11.74 -5.65
CA ASN A 171 1.00 -12.10 -4.29
C ASN A 171 -0.15 -11.18 -3.85
N THR A 172 -1.28 -11.73 -3.42
CA THR A 172 -2.48 -10.94 -3.05
C THR A 172 -2.67 -10.88 -1.54
N GLN A 173 -3.35 -9.84 -1.08
CA GLN A 173 -3.85 -9.74 0.29
C GLN A 173 -5.05 -10.67 0.52
N ASP A 174 -6.08 -10.61 -0.34
CA ASP A 174 -7.23 -11.50 -0.22
C ASP A 174 -6.91 -12.89 -0.81
N PRO A 175 -7.07 -14.00 -0.06
CA PRO A 175 -6.94 -15.37 -0.56
C PRO A 175 -7.92 -15.74 -1.67
N LYS A 176 -8.93 -14.91 -1.95
CA LYS A 176 -9.92 -15.11 -3.01
C LYS A 176 -9.69 -14.21 -4.23
N ASP A 177 -8.76 -13.26 -4.20
CA ASP A 177 -8.53 -12.35 -5.34
C ASP A 177 -7.77 -13.04 -6.48
N THR A 178 -8.49 -13.65 -7.42
CA THR A 178 -7.88 -14.27 -8.61
C THR A 178 -7.53 -13.25 -9.71
N MET A 179 -7.79 -11.97 -9.49
CA MET A 179 -7.75 -10.90 -10.49
C MET A 179 -8.45 -11.28 -11.79
N LYS A 180 -9.69 -11.78 -11.71
CA LYS A 180 -10.45 -12.32 -12.87
C LYS A 180 -9.68 -13.44 -13.59
N ASP A 181 -9.28 -14.45 -12.83
CA ASP A 181 -8.60 -15.67 -13.29
C ASP A 181 -7.24 -15.41 -13.98
N LYS A 182 -6.61 -14.26 -13.71
CA LYS A 182 -5.25 -13.95 -14.16
C LYS A 182 -4.19 -14.56 -13.25
N ILE A 183 -4.57 -14.89 -12.02
CA ILE A 183 -3.70 -15.57 -11.06
C ILE A 183 -4.03 -17.06 -11.06
N SER A 184 -2.98 -17.87 -11.19
CA SER A 184 -2.96 -19.31 -11.13
C SER A 184 -1.84 -19.78 -10.21
N ASP A 185 -1.75 -21.08 -9.98
CA ASP A 185 -0.64 -21.69 -9.24
C ASP A 185 0.72 -21.58 -9.97
N VAL A 186 0.74 -21.21 -11.25
CA VAL A 186 1.97 -20.99 -12.03
C VAL A 186 2.56 -19.60 -11.81
N ASN A 187 1.72 -18.61 -11.50
CA ASN A 187 2.10 -17.19 -11.52
C ASN A 187 1.61 -16.41 -10.31
N GLY A 188 1.26 -17.06 -9.20
CA GLY A 188 1.01 -16.31 -7.98
C GLY A 188 0.70 -17.12 -6.73
N ARG A 189 0.52 -16.38 -5.64
CA ARG A 189 0.16 -16.85 -4.31
C ARG A 189 -1.03 -16.03 -3.81
N LEU A 190 -2.19 -16.67 -3.73
CA LEU A 190 -3.38 -16.03 -3.20
C LEU A 190 -3.27 -15.92 -1.67
N GLY A 191 -3.55 -14.74 -1.12
CA GLY A 191 -3.55 -14.51 0.33
C GLY A 191 -2.15 -14.50 0.97
N ALA A 192 -1.09 -14.43 0.17
CA ALA A 192 0.28 -14.35 0.67
C ALA A 192 0.56 -13.08 1.51
N LEU A 193 -0.33 -12.07 1.46
CA LEU A 193 -0.22 -10.83 2.24
C LEU A 193 -1.37 -10.68 3.27
N ASP A 194 -2.02 -11.77 3.66
CA ASP A 194 -3.18 -11.78 4.58
C ASP A 194 -2.83 -11.55 6.06
N GLY A 195 -1.55 -11.57 6.42
CA GLY A 195 -1.07 -11.42 7.80
C GLY A 195 -1.04 -12.72 8.62
N ASP A 196 -1.28 -13.89 8.02
CA ASP A 196 -1.19 -15.18 8.70
C ASP A 196 0.27 -15.58 8.99
N THR A 197 0.78 -15.10 10.12
CA THR A 197 2.15 -15.37 10.57
C THR A 197 2.41 -16.85 10.84
N SER A 198 1.38 -17.66 11.08
CA SER A 198 1.54 -19.11 11.28
C SER A 198 1.99 -19.84 10.01
N LYS A 199 1.72 -19.24 8.85
CA LYS A 199 2.17 -19.71 7.52
C LYS A 199 3.39 -18.94 6.99
N GLY A 200 3.95 -18.04 7.79
CA GLY A 200 5.02 -17.13 7.35
C GLY A 200 4.57 -16.17 6.25
N HIS A 201 3.27 -15.84 6.20
CA HIS A 201 2.75 -14.88 5.24
C HIS A 201 3.23 -13.47 5.55
N GLY A 202 3.28 -12.64 4.50
CA GLY A 202 3.42 -11.21 4.63
C GLY A 202 2.15 -10.56 5.14
N SER A 203 2.14 -9.23 5.19
CA SER A 203 0.93 -8.47 5.51
C SER A 203 0.80 -7.25 4.62
N ALA A 204 -0.45 -6.84 4.39
CA ALA A 204 -0.78 -5.56 3.80
C ALA A 204 -1.80 -4.86 4.68
N LYS A 205 -1.63 -3.55 4.88
CA LYS A 205 -2.56 -2.70 5.61
C LYS A 205 -2.79 -1.42 4.83
N LEU A 206 -4.06 -1.05 4.68
CA LEU A 206 -4.49 0.24 4.20
C LEU A 206 -5.11 1.01 5.37
N THR A 207 -4.80 2.29 5.48
CA THR A 207 -5.36 3.20 6.49
C THR A 207 -5.85 4.44 5.79
N LEU A 208 -7.10 4.85 6.07
CA LEU A 208 -7.58 6.20 5.76
C LEU A 208 -7.30 7.09 6.97
N GLU A 209 -6.49 8.12 6.78
CA GLU A 209 -6.09 9.06 7.82
C GLU A 209 -7.17 10.14 8.04
N ASP A 210 -7.12 10.83 9.19
CA ASP A 210 -8.10 11.86 9.57
C ASP A 210 -8.17 13.04 8.59
N ASP A 211 -7.08 13.33 7.87
CA ASP A 211 -6.98 14.39 6.86
C ASP A 211 -7.45 13.96 5.46
N GLY A 212 -7.94 12.72 5.35
CA GLY A 212 -8.41 12.10 4.11
C GLY A 212 -7.30 11.58 3.20
N THR A 213 -6.05 11.55 3.65
CA THR A 213 -4.97 10.84 2.95
C THR A 213 -5.04 9.33 3.22
N ILE A 214 -4.43 8.54 2.34
CA ILE A 214 -4.37 7.09 2.45
C ILE A 214 -2.92 6.66 2.64
N THR A 215 -2.71 5.74 3.58
CA THR A 215 -1.44 5.07 3.84
C THR A 215 -1.56 3.59 3.51
N CYS A 216 -0.62 3.06 2.72
CA CYS A 216 -0.45 1.64 2.45
C CYS A 216 0.87 1.16 3.03
N VAL A 217 0.83 0.12 3.87
CA VAL A 217 2.03 -0.55 4.39
C VAL A 217 1.98 -2.03 4.01
N VAL A 218 3.00 -2.50 3.31
CA VAL A 218 3.15 -3.88 2.88
C VAL A 218 4.44 -4.46 3.45
N LYS A 219 4.34 -5.60 4.11
CA LYS A 219 5.46 -6.38 4.63
C LYS A 219 5.57 -7.67 3.84
N VAL A 220 6.65 -7.82 3.08
CA VAL A 220 6.88 -8.94 2.18
C VAL A 220 8.05 -9.78 2.68
N PRO A 221 7.83 -11.04 3.09
CA PRO A 221 8.92 -11.97 3.36
C PRO A 221 9.84 -12.07 2.14
N TYR A 222 11.16 -11.99 2.33
CA TYR A 222 12.10 -11.93 1.21
C TYR A 222 12.01 -13.14 0.28
N ALA A 223 11.67 -14.32 0.81
CA ALA A 223 11.39 -15.52 0.03
C ALA A 223 10.26 -15.35 -1.01
N TYR A 224 9.38 -14.34 -0.88
CA TYR A 224 8.29 -14.10 -1.84
C TYR A 224 8.72 -13.32 -3.08
N PHE A 225 9.95 -12.78 -3.09
CA PHE A 225 10.61 -12.27 -4.30
C PHE A 225 11.14 -13.39 -5.20
N ARG A 226 11.06 -14.64 -4.75
CA ARG A 226 11.35 -15.81 -5.58
C ARG A 226 10.15 -16.18 -6.44
N HIS A 227 10.43 -16.68 -7.65
CA HIS A 227 9.40 -17.25 -8.50
C HIS A 227 8.71 -18.46 -7.81
N VAL A 228 7.38 -18.59 -7.91
CA VAL A 228 6.57 -19.66 -7.27
C VAL A 228 6.97 -21.04 -7.76
N ARG A 229 7.43 -21.12 -9.00
CA ARG A 229 7.91 -22.34 -9.66
C ARG A 229 9.44 -22.43 -9.75
N ASP A 230 10.19 -21.66 -8.95
CA ASP A 230 11.64 -21.86 -8.87
C ASP A 230 11.93 -23.32 -8.46
N PRO A 231 12.55 -24.13 -9.35
CA PRO A 231 12.74 -25.56 -9.10
C PRO A 231 13.78 -25.84 -8.01
N TRP A 232 14.66 -24.87 -7.72
CA TRP A 232 15.69 -25.02 -6.70
C TRP A 232 15.20 -24.59 -5.31
N GLN A 233 14.03 -23.93 -5.23
CA GLN A 233 13.38 -23.49 -3.99
C GLN A 233 14.35 -22.82 -3.00
N ARG A 234 15.33 -22.09 -3.50
CA ARG A 234 16.35 -21.47 -2.65
C ARG A 234 15.74 -20.28 -1.92
N THR A 235 16.09 -20.09 -0.65
CA THR A 235 15.59 -18.99 0.20
C THR A 235 16.71 -18.04 0.60
N THR A 236 17.95 -18.51 0.55
CA THR A 236 19.11 -17.71 0.89
C THR A 236 19.28 -16.52 -0.08
N PRO A 237 19.54 -15.30 0.44
CA PRO A 237 19.80 -14.12 -0.36
C PRO A 237 20.86 -14.30 -1.44
N GLY A 238 20.54 -13.80 -2.64
CA GLY A 238 21.40 -13.90 -3.82
C GLY A 238 21.51 -15.31 -4.44
N THR A 239 20.80 -16.31 -3.91
CA THR A 239 20.87 -17.69 -4.44
C THR A 239 19.74 -18.04 -5.41
N PHE A 240 18.68 -17.23 -5.48
CA PHE A 240 17.63 -17.29 -6.50
C PHE A 240 17.64 -16.03 -7.37
N PHE A 241 17.06 -16.11 -8.57
CA PHE A 241 16.87 -14.95 -9.43
C PHE A 241 15.75 -14.07 -8.86
N GLU A 242 16.11 -12.91 -8.33
CA GLU A 242 15.14 -11.90 -7.91
C GLU A 242 14.53 -11.20 -9.14
N PRO A 243 13.32 -10.63 -9.02
CA PRO A 243 12.73 -9.86 -10.11
C PRO A 243 13.62 -8.70 -10.53
N TYR A 244 13.54 -8.32 -11.80
CA TYR A 244 14.16 -7.08 -12.28
C TYR A 244 13.29 -5.85 -12.01
N HIS A 245 12.00 -6.08 -11.73
CA HIS A 245 10.98 -5.08 -11.46
C HIS A 245 9.93 -5.63 -10.52
N PHE A 246 9.48 -4.84 -9.56
CA PHE A 246 8.26 -5.17 -8.81
C PHE A 246 7.52 -3.90 -8.38
N HIS A 247 6.25 -4.04 -7.99
CA HIS A 247 5.50 -2.98 -7.36
C HIS A 247 4.47 -3.52 -6.39
N VAL A 248 4.09 -2.67 -5.44
CA VAL A 248 2.88 -2.82 -4.65
C VAL A 248 1.82 -1.87 -5.19
N GLU A 249 0.60 -2.34 -5.30
CA GLU A 249 -0.54 -1.54 -5.72
C GLU A 249 -1.77 -1.81 -4.85
N PHE A 250 -2.64 -0.81 -4.73
CA PHE A 250 -3.94 -0.94 -4.10
C PHE A 250 -4.99 -0.14 -4.87
N GLU A 251 -6.25 -0.50 -4.70
CA GLU A 251 -7.38 0.23 -5.26
C GLU A 251 -7.96 1.23 -4.25
N SER A 252 -8.29 2.42 -4.73
CA SER A 252 -9.08 3.40 -4.00
C SER A 252 -10.38 3.66 -4.75
N LEU A 253 -11.43 3.95 -3.98
CA LEU A 253 -12.77 4.22 -4.49
C LEU A 253 -13.33 5.50 -3.88
N PRO A 254 -14.20 6.22 -4.59
CA PRO A 254 -15.00 7.29 -3.99
C PRO A 254 -15.79 6.76 -2.80
N THR A 255 -15.90 7.55 -1.72
CA THR A 255 -16.59 7.13 -0.48
C THR A 255 -18.03 6.65 -0.73
N LYS A 256 -18.71 7.21 -1.73
CA LYS A 256 -20.07 6.79 -2.11
C LYS A 256 -20.09 5.32 -2.58
N VAL A 257 -19.15 4.95 -3.45
CA VAL A 257 -19.04 3.59 -4.00
C VAL A 257 -18.68 2.58 -2.91
N LEU A 258 -17.76 2.94 -2.00
CA LEU A 258 -17.42 2.08 -0.87
C LEU A 258 -18.65 1.73 -0.02
N LYS A 259 -19.48 2.73 0.30
CA LYS A 259 -20.72 2.52 1.07
C LYS A 259 -21.74 1.64 0.35
N GLU A 260 -21.79 1.72 -0.98
CA GLU A 260 -22.66 0.86 -1.79
C GLU A 260 -22.19 -0.60 -1.70
N LEU A 261 -20.89 -0.86 -1.85
CA LEU A 261 -20.31 -2.20 -1.71
C LEU A 261 -20.50 -2.79 -0.30
N GLU A 262 -20.28 -2.00 0.76
CA GLU A 262 -20.51 -2.41 2.14
C GLU A 262 -21.98 -2.81 2.38
N ALA A 263 -22.93 -2.05 1.83
CA ALA A 263 -24.35 -2.34 1.95
C ALA A 263 -24.76 -3.61 1.18
N GLU A 264 -24.18 -3.85 0.00
CA GLU A 264 -24.38 -5.07 -0.78
C GLU A 264 -23.84 -6.30 -0.04
N GLU A 265 -22.65 -6.21 0.54
CA GLU A 265 -22.05 -7.29 1.32
C GLU A 265 -22.88 -7.64 2.56
N ALA A 266 -23.31 -6.62 3.32
CA ALA A 266 -24.16 -6.82 4.49
C ALA A 266 -25.50 -7.50 4.14
N THR A 267 -26.06 -7.18 2.95
CA THR A 267 -27.30 -7.80 2.47
C THR A 267 -27.06 -9.26 2.10
N ARG A 268 -25.98 -9.56 1.37
CA ARG A 268 -25.61 -10.93 0.98
C ARG A 268 -25.39 -11.84 2.19
N ASP A 269 -24.70 -11.34 3.20
CA ASP A 269 -24.42 -12.10 4.41
C ASP A 269 -25.71 -12.41 5.19
N ALA A 270 -26.63 -11.43 5.29
CA ALA A 270 -27.95 -11.64 5.90
C ALA A 270 -28.75 -12.76 5.20
N ASP A 271 -28.77 -12.77 3.86
CA ASP A 271 -29.47 -13.80 3.09
C ASP A 271 -28.87 -15.20 3.30
N THR A 272 -27.53 -15.32 3.33
CA THR A 272 -26.88 -16.63 3.59
C THR A 272 -27.16 -17.19 4.98
N THR A 273 -27.32 -16.33 5.99
CA THR A 273 -27.67 -16.76 7.36
C THR A 273 -29.15 -17.14 7.52
N ALA A 274 -30.04 -16.66 6.64
CA ALA A 274 -31.46 -17.01 6.68
C ALA A 274 -31.75 -18.40 6.07
N GLU A 275 -30.84 -18.92 5.25
CA GLU A 275 -30.97 -20.24 4.59
C GLU A 275 -30.30 -21.39 5.36
N SER A 276 -29.56 -21.12 6.45
CA SER A 276 -28.90 -22.10 7.31
C SER A 276 -29.71 -22.45 8.56
#